data_AF-A0A495W1M3-F1
#
_entry.id   AF-A0A495W1M3-F1
#
_cell.length_a   1.000
_cell.length_b   1.000
_cell.length_c   1.000
_cell.angle_alpha   90.00
_cell.angle_beta   90.00
_cell.angle_gamma   90.00
#
_symmetry.space_group_name_H-M   'P 1'
#
loop_
_entity.id
_entity.type
_entity.pdbx_description
1 polymer ?
#
loop_
_entity_poly.entity_id
_entity_poly.type
_entity_poly.pdbx_seq_one_letter_code
_entity_poly.pdbx_strand_id
1 'polypeptide(L)'
;MSAAGADPEEDTPEDTAKWALRAGLPAPIDGLDEVAKTANHIRRVVGLLRELDFGETAPAFAYRAVSPAAVSPAAEEGPDGTA
;
A
#
# COMPACT_ATOMS: atom_id res chain seq x y z
N MET A 1 8.70 -0.93 31.93
CA MET A 1 9.15 -0.52 30.59
C MET A 1 7.94 0.08 29.89
N SER A 2 7.74 1.40 30.05
CA SER A 2 6.66 2.10 29.35
C SER A 2 7.17 2.52 27.98
N ALA A 3 6.44 2.15 26.93
CA ALA A 3 6.53 2.78 25.62
C ALA A 3 6.11 4.24 25.79
N ALA A 4 7.08 5.10 26.05
CA ALA A 4 6.90 6.53 26.20
C ALA A 4 7.12 7.19 24.83
N GLY A 5 6.06 7.74 24.26
CA GLY A 5 6.15 8.78 23.24
C GLY A 5 5.83 8.41 21.79
N ALA A 6 4.93 7.47 21.51
CA ALA A 6 4.36 7.35 20.17
C ALA A 6 2.97 8.03 20.18
N ASP A 7 2.80 9.05 19.34
CA ASP A 7 1.46 9.52 18.98
C ASP A 7 0.63 8.31 18.53
N PRO A 8 -0.66 8.20 18.88
CA PRO A 8 -1.49 7.04 18.52
C PRO A 8 -1.64 6.83 17.00
N GLU A 9 -1.19 7.80 16.21
CA GLU A 9 -1.19 7.75 14.74
C GLU A 9 0.19 7.43 14.13
N GLU A 10 1.24 7.30 14.95
CA GLU A 10 2.58 6.94 14.50
C GLU A 10 2.73 5.42 14.44
N ASP A 11 2.99 4.90 13.25
CA ASP A 11 3.13 3.47 13.02
C ASP A 11 4.47 2.96 13.54
N THR A 12 4.41 1.87 14.29
CA THR A 12 5.59 1.18 14.83
C THR A 12 6.13 0.13 13.86
N PRO A 13 7.36 -0.38 14.07
CA PRO A 13 7.87 -1.54 13.32
C PRO A 13 6.92 -2.75 13.39
N GLU A 14 6.28 -2.98 14.54
CA GLU A 14 5.31 -4.06 14.73
C GLU A 14 4.03 -3.84 13.91
N ASP A 15 3.55 -2.60 13.82
CA ASP A 15 2.38 -2.27 12.99
C ASP A 15 2.71 -2.42 11.50
N THR A 16 3.92 -2.04 11.11
CA THR A 16 4.45 -2.26 9.75
C THR A 16 4.46 -3.75 9.40
N ALA A 17 4.91 -4.61 10.32
CA ALA A 17 4.87 -6.06 10.11
C ALA A 17 3.44 -6.61 9.93
N LYS A 18 2.48 -6.13 10.74
CA LYS A 18 1.05 -6.50 10.61
C LYS A 18 0.49 -6.10 9.24
N TRP A 19 0.87 -4.93 8.73
CA TRP A 19 0.42 -4.48 7.43
C TRP A 19 1.07 -5.21 6.27
N ALA A 20 2.36 -5.52 6.37
CA ALA A 20 3.03 -6.36 5.38
C ALA A 20 2.31 -7.70 5.23
N LEU A 21 1.98 -8.35 6.37
CA LEU A 21 1.17 -9.56 6.40
C LEU A 21 -0.20 -9.36 5.76
N ARG A 22 -0.89 -8.26 6.08
CA ARG A 22 -2.21 -7.92 5.50
C ARG A 22 -2.14 -7.70 3.98
N ALA A 23 -1.03 -7.14 3.49
CA ALA A 23 -0.80 -6.91 2.07
C ALA A 23 -0.32 -8.16 1.31
N GLY A 24 -0.09 -9.29 2.01
CA GLY A 24 0.50 -10.49 1.43
C GLY A 24 1.97 -10.31 1.04
N LEU A 25 2.64 -9.28 1.56
CA LEU A 25 4.05 -9.03 1.33
C LEU A 25 4.87 -9.88 2.31
N PRO A 26 6.00 -10.47 1.87
CA PRO A 26 6.92 -11.11 2.79
C PRO A 26 7.39 -10.08 3.80
N ALA A 27 7.18 -10.35 5.09
CA ALA A 27 7.59 -9.43 6.15
C ALA A 27 9.12 -9.26 6.09
N PRO A 28 9.63 -8.05 5.86
CA PRO A 28 11.05 -7.79 5.97
C PRO A 28 11.44 -8.06 7.43
N ILE A 29 12.35 -9.00 7.66
CA ILE A 29 12.93 -9.20 9.01
C ILE A 29 13.86 -8.03 9.34
N ASP A 30 14.47 -7.44 8.30
CA ASP A 30 15.34 -6.28 8.39
C ASP A 30 14.65 -5.04 7.81
N GLY A 31 14.84 -3.89 8.46
CA GLY A 31 14.43 -2.58 7.92
C GLY A 31 12.99 -2.14 8.23
N LEU A 32 12.24 -2.86 9.08
CA LEU A 32 10.89 -2.44 9.50
C LEU A 32 10.87 -1.04 10.13
N ASP A 33 11.94 -0.64 10.83
CA ASP A 33 12.09 0.70 11.40
C ASP A 33 12.11 1.79 10.32
N GLU A 34 12.87 1.58 9.24
CA GLU A 34 12.95 2.53 8.13
C GLU A 34 11.65 2.56 7.30
N VAL A 35 10.99 1.41 7.16
CA VAL A 35 9.67 1.33 6.52
C VAL A 35 8.61 2.06 7.36
N ALA A 36 8.64 1.91 8.69
CA ALA A 36 7.73 2.62 9.60
C ALA A 36 7.93 4.14 9.50
N LYS A 37 9.17 4.64 9.55
CA LYS A 37 9.49 6.07 9.33
C LYS A 37 8.97 6.57 8.00
N THR A 38 9.13 5.79 6.94
CA THR A 38 8.65 6.15 5.59
C THR A 38 7.13 6.20 5.54
N ALA A 39 6.45 5.23 6.14
CA ALA A 39 4.99 5.20 6.22
C ALA A 39 4.44 6.40 7.00
N ASN A 40 5.06 6.74 8.14
CA ASN A 40 4.73 7.92 8.93
C ASN A 40 4.93 9.22 8.14
N HIS A 41 6.02 9.32 7.39
CA HIS A 41 6.26 10.46 6.51
C HIS A 41 5.18 10.61 5.44
N ILE A 42 4.81 9.52 4.76
CA ILE A 42 3.73 9.52 3.75
C ILE A 42 2.41 9.90 4.40
N ARG A 43 2.07 9.32 5.55
CA ARG A 43 0.82 9.63 6.28
C ARG A 43 0.74 11.11 6.63
N ARG A 44 1.85 11.72 7.07
CA ARG A 44 1.93 13.16 7.32
C ARG A 44 1.67 13.99 6.05
N VAL A 45 2.32 13.65 4.94
CA VAL A 45 2.10 14.35 3.65
C VAL A 45 0.64 14.20 3.20
N VAL A 46 0.08 13.00 3.28
CA VAL A 46 -1.33 12.75 2.95
C VAL A 46 -2.26 13.52 3.88
N GLY A 47 -1.91 13.64 5.17
CA GLY A 47 -2.62 14.50 6.13
C GLY A 47 -2.68 15.94 5.65
N LEU A 48 -1.53 16.53 5.30
CA LEU A 48 -1.46 17.89 4.75
C LEU A 48 -2.26 18.05 3.46
N LEU A 49 -2.25 17.06 2.56
CA LEU A 49 -3.04 17.11 1.32
C LEU A 49 -4.55 17.03 1.57
N ARG A 50 -4.98 16.38 2.66
CA ARG A 50 -6.40 16.30 3.06
C ARG A 50 -6.94 17.58 3.67
N GLU A 51 -6.05 18.43 4.18
CA GLU A 51 -6.41 19.76 4.69
C GLU A 51 -6.68 20.76 3.56
N LEU A 52 -6.27 20.44 2.32
CA LEU A 52 -6.56 21.28 1.17
C LEU A 52 -8.07 21.31 0.90
N ASP A 53 -8.60 22.53 0.74
CA ASP A 53 -9.97 22.75 0.32
C ASP A 53 -10.07 22.60 -1.20
N PHE A 54 -10.76 21.54 -1.64
CA PHE A 54 -11.00 21.27 -3.05
C PHE A 54 -12.23 22.03 -3.59
N GLY A 55 -13.03 22.69 -2.75
CA GLY A 55 -14.24 23.40 -3.15
C GLY A 55 -15.17 22.54 -4.00
N GLU A 56 -15.58 23.07 -5.17
CA GLU A 56 -16.43 22.35 -6.14
C GLU A 56 -15.63 21.45 -7.11
N THR A 57 -14.34 21.22 -6.85
CA THR A 57 -13.50 20.38 -7.70
C THR A 57 -13.93 18.92 -7.56
N ALA A 58 -14.62 18.41 -8.57
CA ALA A 58 -15.00 17.01 -8.61
C ALA A 58 -13.75 16.11 -8.53
N PRO A 59 -13.84 14.94 -7.85
CA PRO A 59 -12.80 13.93 -7.92
C PRO A 59 -12.49 13.61 -9.39
N ALA A 60 -11.21 13.56 -9.75
CA ALA A 60 -10.80 13.23 -11.12
C ALA A 60 -11.54 11.97 -11.60
N PHE A 61 -12.02 11.98 -12.85
CA PHE A 61 -12.87 10.95 -13.43
C PHE A 61 -12.23 9.55 -13.26
N ALA A 62 -12.66 8.85 -12.20
CA ALA A 62 -12.28 7.53 -11.71
C ALA A 62 -10.89 7.00 -12.16
N TYR A 63 -9.84 7.32 -11.40
CA TYR A 63 -8.66 6.44 -11.36
C TYR A 63 -9.10 5.08 -10.78
N ARG A 64 -9.22 4.06 -11.63
CA ARG A 64 -9.47 2.68 -11.21
C ARG A 64 -8.13 1.97 -11.07
N ALA A 65 -7.67 1.76 -9.85
CA ALA A 65 -6.50 0.93 -9.58
C ALA A 65 -6.74 -0.48 -10.13
N VAL A 66 -5.98 -0.88 -11.15
CA VAL A 66 -6.00 -2.26 -11.67
C VAL A 66 -5.25 -3.13 -10.67
N SER A 67 -5.96 -4.05 -9.99
CA SER A 67 -5.34 -5.05 -9.13
C SER A 67 -4.65 -6.11 -9.98
N PRO A 68 -3.40 -6.49 -9.71
CA PRO A 68 -2.67 -7.50 -10.49
C PRO A 68 -3.21 -8.93 -10.32
N ALA A 69 -4.18 -9.16 -9.43
CA ALA A 69 -4.68 -10.50 -9.11
C ALA A 69 -5.66 -11.11 -10.16
N ALA A 70 -5.89 -10.47 -11.31
CA ALA A 70 -6.81 -10.96 -12.33
C ALA A 70 -6.20 -11.09 -13.74
N VAL A 71 -4.88 -11.09 -13.89
CA VAL A 71 -4.27 -11.65 -15.11
C VAL A 71 -4.07 -13.14 -14.86
N SER A 72 -5.16 -13.91 -14.98
CA SER A 72 -5.01 -15.32 -15.31
C SER A 72 -4.44 -15.38 -16.72
N PRO A 73 -3.32 -16.08 -16.96
CA PRO A 73 -2.91 -16.35 -18.33
C PRO A 73 -4.00 -17.22 -18.93
N ALA A 74 -4.87 -16.61 -19.74
CA ALA A 74 -5.75 -17.37 -20.60
C ALA A 74 -4.85 -18.35 -21.36
N ALA A 75 -5.20 -19.63 -21.24
CA ALA A 75 -4.50 -20.72 -21.87
C ALA A 75 -4.29 -20.37 -23.35
N GLU A 76 -3.03 -20.27 -23.75
CA GLU A 76 -2.62 -20.48 -25.13
C GLU A 76 -2.93 -21.95 -25.44
N GLU A 77 -4.20 -22.24 -25.74
CA GLU A 77 -4.64 -23.44 -26.44
C GLU A 77 -3.96 -23.44 -27.82
N GLY A 78 -2.89 -24.23 -27.97
CA GLY A 78 -2.75 -24.98 -29.21
C GLY A 78 -3.98 -25.89 -29.34
N PRO A 79 -4.51 -26.13 -30.55
CA PRO A 79 -3.73 -26.76 -31.62
C PRO A 79 -4.12 -26.33 -33.04
N ASP A 80 -3.22 -26.45 -34.02
CA ASP A 80 -3.48 -27.39 -35.13
C ASP A 80 -2.23 -27.59 -35.99
N GLY A 81 -1.99 -28.85 -36.34
CA GLY A 81 -0.98 -29.21 -37.31
C GLY A 81 -1.45 -28.91 -38.72
N THR A 82 -0.53 -28.45 -39.58
CA THR A 82 -0.67 -28.67 -41.02
C THR A 82 0.70 -28.66 -41.70
N ALA A 83 0.97 -29.82 -42.34
CA ALA A 83 1.96 -30.13 -43.39
C ALA A 83 3.45 -30.07 -43.05
#